data_AF-A0A523VBE9-F1
#
_entry.id   AF-A0A523VBE9-F1
#
_cell.length_a   1.000
_cell.length_b   1.000
_cell.length_c   1.000
_cell.angle_alpha   90.00
_cell.angle_beta   90.00
_cell.angle_gamma   90.00
#
_symmetry.space_group_name_H-M   'P 1'
#
loop_
_entity.id
_entity.type
_entity.pdbx_description
1 polymer ?
#
loop_
_entity_poly.entity_id
_entity_poly.type
_entity_poly.pdbx_seq_one_letter_code
_entity_poly.pdbx_strand_id
1 'polypeptide(L)'
;GEPKELLFFPGGVLVFLGIAVRLWASGHIRKNKALATDGPYAYVRHPTYVGNLTLGFGFALASGLWWSLPLFIFILFAFYPHAIHQEDENLHRMFKEDWEQWRKRTRALIPRLTPYRPGQRGRWSFMQSLRHNGEPIIALFLLFWLYFLSLGLH
;
A
#
# COMPACT_ATOMS: atom_id res chain seq x y z
N GLY A 1 6.89 9.61 30.01
CA GLY A 1 6.28 9.71 28.69
C GLY A 1 4.85 9.27 28.83
N GLU A 2 3.92 10.11 28.41
CA GLU A 2 2.50 9.75 28.35
C GLU A 2 2.33 8.49 27.48
N PRO A 3 1.40 7.56 27.77
CA PRO A 3 1.16 6.36 26.95
C PRO A 3 1.01 6.65 25.45
N LYS A 4 0.53 7.85 25.11
CA LYS A 4 0.38 8.34 23.75
C LYS A 4 1.71 8.54 23.01
N GLU A 5 2.75 9.06 23.68
CA GLU A 5 4.09 9.24 23.08
C GLU A 5 4.72 7.88 22.73
N LEU A 6 4.53 6.87 23.57
CA LEU A 6 5.06 5.52 23.35
C LEU A 6 4.46 4.84 22.12
N LEU A 7 3.19 5.13 21.81
CA LEU A 7 2.50 4.58 20.63
C LEU A 7 2.75 5.42 19.37
N PHE A 8 3.02 6.72 19.52
CA PHE A 8 3.26 7.63 18.40
C PHE A 8 4.44 7.23 17.52
N PHE A 9 5.62 7.01 18.11
CA PHE A 9 6.83 6.70 17.35
C PHE A 9 6.74 5.41 16.52
N PRO A 10 6.36 4.24 17.08
CA PRO A 10 6.19 3.03 16.28
C PRO A 10 5.09 3.20 15.23
N GLY A 11 4.01 3.93 15.54
CA GLY A 11 2.96 4.26 14.57
C GLY A 11 3.49 5.10 13.40
N GLY A 12 4.29 6.12 13.70
CA GLY A 12 4.97 6.95 12.70
C GLY A 12 5.88 6.14 11.78
N VAL A 13 6.68 5.21 12.33
CA VAL A 13 7.50 4.30 11.53
C VAL A 13 6.65 3.48 10.55
N LEU A 14 5.53 2.91 11.01
CA LEU A 14 4.60 2.19 10.14
C LEU A 14 4.02 3.10 9.05
N VAL A 15 3.67 4.35 9.38
CA VAL A 15 3.19 5.31 8.39
C VAL A 15 4.26 5.54 7.30
N PHE A 16 5.51 5.80 7.67
CA PHE A 16 6.59 5.98 6.69
C PHE A 16 6.81 4.74 5.82
N LEU A 17 6.79 3.54 6.39
CA LEU A 17 6.90 2.29 5.65
C LEU A 17 5.74 2.11 4.67
N GLY A 18 4.51 2.41 5.09
CA GLY A 18 3.33 2.36 4.25
C GLY A 18 3.42 3.33 3.06
N ILE A 19 3.86 4.57 3.29
CA ILE A 19 4.12 5.56 2.23
C ILE A 19 5.17 5.04 1.25
N ALA A 20 6.29 4.51 1.76
CA ALA A 20 7.38 3.99 0.93
C ALA A 20 6.90 2.85 0.00
N VAL A 21 6.12 1.91 0.52
CA VAL A 21 5.54 0.80 -0.27
C VAL A 21 4.63 1.34 -1.37
N ARG A 22 3.76 2.32 -1.07
CA ARG A 22 2.85 2.90 -2.07
C ARG A 22 3.59 3.71 -3.14
N LEU A 23 4.60 4.49 -2.76
CA LEU A 23 5.46 5.20 -3.72
C LEU A 23 6.22 4.22 -4.62
N TRP A 24 6.73 3.13 -4.05
CA TRP A 24 7.39 2.07 -4.82
C TRP A 24 6.43 1.40 -5.81
N ALA A 25 5.21 1.09 -5.39
CA ALA A 25 4.18 0.50 -6.24
C ALA A 25 3.76 1.44 -7.37
N SER A 26 3.39 2.68 -7.03
CA SER A 26 2.85 3.65 -7.99
C SER A 26 3.81 3.99 -9.14
N GLY A 27 5.13 3.90 -8.94
CA GLY A 27 6.07 4.12 -10.05
C GLY A 27 6.28 2.93 -10.98
N HIS A 28 5.71 1.76 -10.68
CA HIS A 28 5.71 0.57 -11.57
C HIS A 28 4.37 0.35 -12.27
N ILE A 29 3.26 0.93 -11.77
CA ILE A 29 1.94 0.80 -12.40
C ILE A 29 1.86 1.58 -13.70
N ARG A 30 1.72 0.87 -14.82
CA ARG A 30 1.36 1.42 -16.14
C ARG A 30 -0.13 1.17 -16.41
N LYS A 31 -0.99 2.02 -15.83
CA LYS A 31 -2.46 1.92 -15.94
C LYS A 31 -2.90 1.60 -17.36
N ASN A 32 -3.63 0.51 -17.51
CA ASN A 32 -4.25 0.03 -18.75
C ASN A 32 -3.30 -0.28 -19.93
N LYS A 33 -1.98 -0.24 -19.73
CA LYS A 33 -0.99 -0.46 -20.81
C LYS A 33 -0.27 -1.78 -20.72
N ALA A 34 0.06 -2.21 -19.51
CA ALA A 34 0.76 -3.47 -19.27
C ALA A 34 0.48 -3.96 -17.85
N LEU A 35 0.48 -5.28 -17.68
CA LEU A 35 0.40 -5.90 -16.36
C LEU A 35 1.71 -5.66 -15.60
N ALA A 36 1.64 -4.95 -14.48
CA ALA A 36 2.78 -4.77 -13.61
C ALA A 36 3.08 -6.09 -12.89
N THR A 37 4.25 -6.68 -13.15
CA THR A 37 4.71 -7.94 -12.53
C THR A 37 6.13 -7.82 -11.94
N ASP A 38 6.67 -6.60 -11.93
CA ASP A 38 8.00 -6.24 -11.44
C ASP A 38 7.90 -5.33 -10.20
N GLY A 39 9.06 -4.93 -9.65
CA GLY A 39 9.10 -4.12 -8.44
C GLY A 39 8.34 -4.80 -7.29
N PRO A 40 7.42 -4.10 -6.60
CA PRO A 40 6.64 -4.73 -5.53
C PRO A 40 5.61 -5.72 -6.05
N TYR A 41 5.15 -5.58 -7.31
CA TYR A 41 4.20 -6.50 -7.95
C TYR A 41 4.79 -7.88 -8.22
N ALA A 42 6.12 -8.00 -8.18
CA ALA A 42 6.78 -9.30 -8.25
C ALA A 42 6.58 -10.14 -6.96
N TYR A 43 6.27 -9.50 -5.84
CA TYR A 43 6.18 -10.14 -4.52
C TYR A 43 4.75 -10.29 -4.03
N VAL A 44 3.86 -9.34 -4.37
CA VAL A 44 2.46 -9.30 -3.94
C VAL A 44 1.61 -8.65 -5.03
N ARG A 45 0.36 -9.09 -5.21
CA ARG A 45 -0.50 -8.57 -6.29
C ARG A 45 -0.99 -7.15 -6.03
N HIS A 46 -1.30 -6.83 -4.78
CA HIS A 46 -1.88 -5.55 -4.39
C HIS A 46 -0.97 -4.80 -3.39
N PRO A 47 0.26 -4.40 -3.78
CA PRO A 47 1.20 -3.74 -2.89
C PRO A 47 0.70 -2.39 -2.37
N THR A 48 -0.12 -1.66 -3.14
CA THR A 48 -0.78 -0.43 -2.65
C THR A 48 -1.69 -0.73 -1.46
N TYR A 49 -2.42 -1.84 -1.48
CA TYR A 49 -3.26 -2.25 -0.35
C TYR A 49 -2.39 -2.67 0.84
N VAL A 50 -1.28 -3.36 0.63
CA VAL A 50 -0.30 -3.64 1.71
C VAL A 50 0.20 -2.34 2.35
N GLY A 51 0.52 -1.34 1.53
CA GLY A 51 0.88 0.00 2.00
C GLY A 51 -0.24 0.66 2.80
N ASN A 52 -1.50 0.58 2.32
CA ASN A 52 -2.66 1.09 3.03
C ASN A 52 -2.91 0.39 4.37
N LEU A 53 -2.70 -0.92 4.42
CA LEU A 53 -2.80 -1.69 5.65
C LEU A 53 -1.79 -1.18 6.67
N THR A 54 -0.53 -1.06 6.24
CA THR A 54 0.57 -0.55 7.06
C THR A 54 0.29 0.88 7.54
N LEU A 55 -0.22 1.75 6.66
CA LEU A 55 -0.66 3.11 6.99
C LEU A 55 -1.76 3.13 8.04
N GLY A 56 -2.83 2.36 7.84
CA GLY A 56 -3.98 2.34 8.74
C GLY A 56 -3.62 1.84 10.13
N PHE A 57 -2.81 0.78 10.22
CA PHE A 57 -2.23 0.33 11.49
C PHE A 57 -1.34 1.40 12.13
N GLY A 58 -0.50 2.07 11.34
CA GLY A 58 0.38 3.14 11.81
C GLY A 58 -0.38 4.33 12.38
N PHE A 59 -1.41 4.81 11.70
CA PHE A 59 -2.26 5.91 12.17
C PHE A 59 -3.12 5.51 13.38
N ALA A 60 -3.67 4.30 13.39
CA ALA A 60 -4.41 3.81 14.55
C ALA A 60 -3.52 3.81 15.80
N LEU A 61 -2.29 3.30 15.68
CA LEU A 61 -1.30 3.30 16.76
C LEU A 61 -0.89 4.73 17.15
N ALA A 62 -0.54 5.57 16.17
CA ALA A 62 -0.06 6.92 16.42
C ALA A 62 -1.12 7.86 17.02
N SER A 63 -2.41 7.58 16.77
CA SER A 63 -3.51 8.35 17.37
C SER A 63 -3.62 8.16 18.88
N GLY A 64 -3.16 7.01 19.41
CA GLY A 64 -3.38 6.61 20.80
C GLY A 64 -4.86 6.34 21.15
N LEU A 65 -5.77 6.36 20.17
CA LEU A 65 -7.20 6.15 20.39
C LEU A 65 -7.53 4.66 20.35
N TRP A 66 -7.99 4.11 21.49
CA TRP A 66 -8.30 2.68 21.63
C TRP A 66 -9.32 2.17 20.60
N TRP A 67 -10.26 3.01 20.16
CA TRP A 67 -11.31 2.65 19.19
C TRP A 67 -10.84 2.70 17.73
N SER A 68 -9.71 3.35 17.44
CA SER A 68 -9.23 3.55 16.06
C SER A 68 -8.86 2.23 15.38
N LEU A 69 -8.26 1.30 16.12
CA LEU A 69 -7.83 0.01 15.60
C LEU A 69 -9.03 -0.92 15.25
N PRO A 70 -10.03 -1.13 16.14
CA PRO A 70 -11.26 -1.84 15.77
C PRO A 70 -11.99 -1.22 14.58
N LEU A 71 -12.09 0.12 14.53
CA LEU A 71 -12.71 0.81 13.39
C LEU A 71 -11.95 0.54 12.10
N PHE A 72 -10.62 0.62 12.14
CA PHE A 72 -9.78 0.34 10.97
C PHE A 72 -9.95 -1.11 10.49
N ILE A 73 -9.96 -2.08 11.39
CA ILE A 73 -10.20 -3.49 11.08
C ILE A 73 -11.59 -3.67 10.44
N PHE A 74 -12.62 -3.01 10.99
CA PHE A 74 -13.96 -3.05 10.41
C PHE A 74 -13.99 -2.52 8.96
N ILE A 75 -13.38 -1.36 8.71
CA ILE A 75 -13.28 -0.78 7.35
C ILE A 75 -12.53 -1.73 6.41
N LEU A 76 -11.44 -2.34 6.86
CA LEU A 76 -10.68 -3.31 6.07
C LEU A 76 -11.59 -4.46 5.61
N PHE A 77 -12.27 -5.13 6.53
CA PHE A 77 -13.12 -6.28 6.20
C PHE A 77 -14.35 -5.90 5.37
N ALA A 78 -14.91 -4.70 5.58
CA ALA A 78 -16.08 -4.22 4.84
C ALA A 78 -15.76 -3.91 3.36
N PHE A 79 -14.59 -3.32 3.07
CA PHE A 79 -14.31 -2.78 1.74
C PHE A 79 -13.26 -3.57 0.93
N TYR A 80 -12.21 -4.11 1.57
CA TYR A 80 -11.06 -4.65 0.85
C TYR A 80 -11.37 -5.92 0.06
N PRO A 81 -12.13 -6.90 0.59
CA PRO A 81 -12.45 -8.10 -0.18
C PRO A 81 -13.14 -7.79 -1.51
N HIS A 82 -14.11 -6.88 -1.48
CA HIS A 82 -14.86 -6.47 -2.66
C HIS A 82 -14.01 -5.66 -3.64
N ALA A 83 -13.20 -4.72 -3.14
CA ALA A 83 -12.31 -3.90 -3.97
C ALA A 83 -11.23 -4.75 -4.67
N ILE A 84 -10.58 -5.66 -3.93
CA ILE A 84 -9.57 -6.58 -4.46
C ILE A 84 -10.18 -7.49 -5.54
N HIS A 85 -11.37 -8.03 -5.28
CA HIS A 85 -12.05 -8.88 -6.24
C HIS A 85 -12.33 -8.16 -7.56
N GLN A 86 -12.89 -6.94 -7.50
CA GLN A 86 -13.13 -6.14 -8.71
C GLN A 86 -11.85 -5.80 -9.46
N GLU A 87 -10.77 -5.44 -8.73
CA GLU A 87 -9.48 -5.15 -9.34
C GLU A 87 -8.90 -6.39 -10.04
N ASP A 88 -8.95 -7.56 -9.39
CA ASP A 88 -8.54 -8.84 -9.97
C ASP A 88 -9.35 -9.19 -11.22
N GLU A 89 -10.68 -9.03 -11.20
CA GLU A 89 -11.52 -9.26 -12.38
C GLU A 89 -11.15 -8.32 -13.54
N ASN A 90 -10.94 -7.04 -13.25
CA ASN A 90 -10.55 -6.07 -14.26
C ASN A 90 -9.19 -6.43 -14.88
N LEU A 91 -8.21 -6.77 -14.05
CA LEU A 91 -6.89 -7.20 -14.52
C LEU A 91 -6.98 -8.49 -15.36
N HIS A 92 -7.81 -9.45 -14.94
CA HIS A 92 -8.04 -10.67 -15.70
C HIS A 92 -8.64 -10.37 -17.07
N ARG A 93 -9.68 -9.52 -17.13
CA ARG A 93 -10.33 -9.14 -18.40
C ARG A 93 -9.36 -8.48 -19.38
N MET A 94 -8.44 -7.65 -18.85
CA MET A 94 -7.50 -6.88 -19.66
C MET A 94 -6.29 -7.69 -20.13
N PHE A 95 -5.72 -8.52 -19.26
CA PHE A 95 -4.42 -9.17 -19.50
C PHE A 95 -4.50 -10.70 -19.66
N LYS A 96 -5.69 -11.29 -19.45
CA LYS A 96 -6.01 -12.70 -19.73
C LYS A 96 -4.94 -13.66 -19.19
N GLU A 97 -4.27 -14.39 -20.08
CA GLU A 97 -3.31 -15.44 -19.75
C GLU A 97 -2.09 -14.93 -18.95
N ASP A 98 -1.61 -13.71 -19.23
CA ASP A 98 -0.50 -13.11 -18.48
C ASP A 98 -0.86 -12.91 -17.00
N TRP A 99 -2.11 -12.51 -16.74
CA TRP A 99 -2.62 -12.36 -15.39
C TRP A 99 -2.79 -13.71 -14.70
N GLU A 100 -3.31 -14.73 -15.40
CA GLU A 100 -3.44 -16.09 -14.89
C GLU A 100 -2.10 -16.71 -14.49
N GLN A 101 -1.05 -16.51 -15.28
CA GLN A 101 0.28 -17.02 -14.96
C GLN A 101 0.90 -16.30 -13.76
N TRP A 102 0.70 -14.98 -13.67
CA TRP A 102 1.22 -14.18 -12.56
C TRP A 102 0.50 -14.44 -11.24
N ARG A 103 -0.84 -14.51 -11.25
CA ARG A 103 -1.65 -14.71 -10.03
C ARG A 103 -1.43 -16.08 -9.38
N LYS A 104 -1.20 -17.13 -10.18
CA LYS A 104 -0.93 -18.49 -9.66
C LYS A 104 0.28 -18.53 -8.74
N ARG A 105 1.23 -17.61 -8.98
CA ARG A 105 2.49 -17.54 -8.23
C ARG A 105 2.54 -16.36 -7.27
N THR A 106 1.61 -15.41 -7.30
CA THR A 106 1.69 -14.17 -6.53
C THR A 106 0.44 -13.99 -5.67
N ARG A 107 0.62 -13.89 -4.35
CA ARG A 107 -0.50 -13.80 -3.39
C ARG A 107 -1.11 -12.40 -3.40
N ALA A 108 -2.37 -12.28 -2.96
CA ALA A 108 -3.11 -11.01 -3.00
C ALA A 108 -2.47 -9.93 -2.11
N LEU A 109 -2.29 -10.23 -0.82
CA LEU A 109 -1.84 -9.27 0.19
C LEU A 109 -0.59 -9.69 0.98
N ILE A 110 -0.22 -10.98 0.96
CA ILE A 110 0.95 -11.47 1.71
C ILE A 110 2.16 -11.50 0.76
N PRO A 111 3.19 -10.67 0.97
CA PRO A 111 4.37 -10.67 0.14
C PRO A 111 5.11 -12.01 0.18
N ARG A 112 5.62 -12.42 -0.98
CA ARG A 112 6.53 -13.53 -1.11
C ARG A 112 7.95 -13.10 -0.78
N LEU A 113 8.80 -14.05 -0.39
CA LEU A 113 10.23 -13.80 -0.17
C LEU A 113 11.02 -13.72 -1.48
N THR A 114 10.51 -14.34 -2.55
CA THR A 114 11.16 -14.40 -3.87
C THR A 114 10.26 -13.78 -4.94
N PRO A 115 10.82 -13.03 -5.90
CA PRO A 115 10.04 -12.41 -6.96
C PRO A 115 9.45 -13.43 -7.94
N TYR A 116 8.35 -13.07 -8.62
CA TYR A 116 7.70 -13.89 -9.66
C TYR A 116 8.66 -14.31 -10.78
N ARG A 117 9.41 -13.36 -11.35
CA ARG A 117 10.42 -13.59 -12.39
C ARG A 117 11.75 -12.92 -11.97
N PRO A 118 12.68 -13.67 -11.36
CA PRO A 118 14.00 -13.16 -11.02
C PRO A 118 14.69 -12.60 -12.27
N GLY A 119 15.19 -11.36 -12.19
CA GLY A 119 15.88 -10.69 -13.31
C GLY A 119 15.00 -9.77 -14.15
N GLN A 120 13.66 -9.91 -14.11
CA GLN A 120 12.76 -8.96 -14.75
C GLN A 120 12.63 -7.71 -13.87
N ARG A 121 13.47 -6.69 -14.13
CA ARG A 121 13.45 -5.42 -13.41
C ARG A 121 12.79 -4.34 -14.27
N GLY A 122 11.61 -3.91 -13.86
CA GLY A 122 10.99 -2.68 -14.37
C GLY A 122 11.79 -1.45 -13.96
N ARG A 123 11.69 -0.39 -14.75
CA ARG A 123 12.17 0.94 -14.35
C ARG A 123 11.06 1.66 -13.60
N TRP A 124 11.28 1.92 -12.32
CA TRP A 124 10.43 2.82 -11.54
C TRP A 124 10.45 4.23 -12.16
N SER A 125 9.28 4.86 -12.26
CA SER A 125 9.13 6.20 -12.85
C SER A 125 8.47 7.17 -11.88
N PHE A 126 9.22 8.19 -11.45
CA PHE A 126 8.69 9.27 -10.63
C PHE A 126 7.58 10.04 -11.34
N MET A 127 7.79 10.36 -12.63
CA MET A 127 6.79 11.12 -13.41
C MET A 127 5.47 10.35 -13.54
N GLN A 128 5.54 9.02 -13.58
CA GLN A 128 4.36 8.16 -13.54
C GLN A 128 3.69 8.17 -12.17
N SER A 129 4.47 7.97 -11.10
CA SER A 129 3.97 8.04 -9.71
C SER A 129 3.27 9.37 -9.43
N LEU A 130 3.87 10.49 -9.88
CA LEU A 130 3.32 11.83 -9.69
C LEU A 130 2.11 12.13 -10.58
N ARG A 131 2.27 12.11 -11.92
CA ARG A 131 1.23 12.63 -12.83
C ARG A 131 0.06 11.68 -13.07
N HIS A 132 0.29 10.36 -13.03
CA HIS A 132 -0.74 9.38 -13.38
C HIS A 132 -1.41 8.75 -12.15
N ASN A 133 -0.70 8.76 -11.02
CA ASN A 133 -1.16 8.12 -9.79
C ASN A 133 -1.36 9.12 -8.64
N GLY A 134 -0.77 10.33 -8.70
CA GLY A 134 -0.93 11.34 -7.66
C GLY A 134 -0.29 10.97 -6.31
N GLU A 135 0.52 9.92 -6.28
CA GLU A 135 0.96 9.28 -5.04
C GLU A 135 1.85 10.19 -4.17
N PRO A 136 2.77 11.01 -4.72
CA PRO A 136 3.54 11.96 -3.92
C PRO A 136 2.68 13.03 -3.22
N ILE A 137 1.55 13.44 -3.81
CA ILE A 137 0.62 14.39 -3.17
C ILE A 137 -0.07 13.71 -1.98
N ILE A 138 -0.51 12.46 -2.15
CA ILE A 138 -1.06 11.65 -1.06
C ILE A 138 -0.02 11.47 0.05
N ALA A 139 1.25 11.21 -0.29
CA ALA A 139 2.32 11.09 0.69
C ALA A 139 2.48 12.37 1.52
N LEU A 140 2.51 13.55 0.88
CA LEU A 140 2.58 14.83 1.59
C LEU A 140 1.37 15.06 2.50
N PHE A 141 0.18 14.72 2.03
CA PHE A 141 -1.05 14.81 2.84
C PHE A 141 -1.01 13.90 4.07
N LEU A 142 -0.53 12.66 3.92
CA LEU A 142 -0.40 11.72 5.04
C LEU A 142 0.67 12.19 6.04
N LEU A 143 1.79 12.72 5.56
CA LEU A 143 2.83 13.30 6.42
C LEU A 143 2.33 14.54 7.17
N PHE A 144 1.52 15.37 6.52
CA PHE A 144 0.86 16.50 7.18
C PHE A 144 -0.05 16.03 8.33
N TRP A 145 -0.85 14.98 8.14
CA TRP A 145 -1.69 14.43 9.21
C TRP A 145 -0.88 13.78 10.33
N LEU A 146 0.22 13.10 10.01
CA LEU A 146 1.11 12.56 11.03
C LEU A 146 1.76 13.69 11.86
N TYR A 147 2.18 14.78 11.20
CA TYR A 147 2.65 15.98 11.87
C TYR A 147 1.56 16.62 12.75
N PHE A 148 0.34 16.74 12.24
CA PHE A 148 -0.79 17.26 13.02
C PHE A 148 -1.05 16.43 14.28
N LEU A 149 -1.01 15.09 14.19
CA LEU A 149 -1.10 14.22 15.36
C LEU A 149 0.05 14.46 16.36
N SER A 150 1.25 14.75 15.87
CA SER A 150 2.42 15.03 16.73
C SER A 150 2.25 16.31 17.57
N LEU A 151 1.49 17.30 17.08
CA LEU A 151 1.22 18.53 17.84
C LEU A 151 0.40 18.27 19.10
N GLY A 152 -0.41 17.20 19.11
CA GLY A 152 -1.18 16.78 20.28
C GLY A 152 -0.42 15.88 21.25
N LEU A 153 0.91 15.74 21.11
CA LEU A 153 1.77 15.07 22.10
C LEU A 153 2.20 16.01 23.24
N HIS A 154 1.97 17.31 23.08
CA HIS A 154 2.24 18.34 24.09
C HIS A 154 1.09 18.52 25.06
#